data_AF-A0A947GVJ7-F1
#
_entry.id   AF-A0A947GVJ7-F1
#
_cell.length_a   1.000
_cell.length_b   1.000
_cell.length_c   1.000
_cell.angle_alpha   90.00
_cell.angle_beta   90.00
_cell.angle_gamma   90.00
#
_symmetry.space_group_name_H-M   'P 1'
#
loop_
_entity.id
_entity.type
_entity.pdbx_description
1 polymer ?
#
loop_
_entity_poly.entity_id
_entity_poly.type
_entity_poly.pdbx_seq_one_letter_code
_entity_poly.pdbx_strand_id
1 'polypeptide(L)'
;MVPHLITALTGPINELEQRILESLPAIERWFRLEWMEHTPPFYTSVDLRNAGFKLAPVDTNLFPGGFNNLTPEMLPLAVQAAMAAIEKICPEAKNLLLIPEKHTRNTFYLANVVRLKQIFHQAGLNVRLGTLDETIKAPTQIDLPDGTSLTVEPLVRTRGRLGLKDFDPCTILLNNDLSAGLPKVLENLHEQYLLPPLHAGWAVRRKTKHFQAYEEVAKKFAKLLGMDPWLINPMFARCGEVNFNDGSGAECLASNAEALLGKIRRKYKEYGIQEKPFIIVKADAGTYGMGIMTVR
;
A
#
# COMPACT_ATOMS: atom_id res chain seq x y z
N MET A 1 20.70 -10.58 15.29
CA MET A 1 20.71 -9.15 15.70
C MET A 1 19.45 -8.52 15.14
N VAL A 2 18.68 -7.81 15.95
CA VAL A 2 17.45 -7.10 15.51
C VAL A 2 17.64 -5.59 15.68
N PRO A 3 16.89 -4.74 14.96
CA PRO A 3 16.99 -3.29 15.13
C PRO A 3 16.59 -2.86 16.55
N HIS A 4 17.33 -1.92 17.13
CA HIS A 4 17.03 -1.29 18.43
C HIS A 4 16.93 0.23 18.26
N LEU A 5 16.07 0.86 19.07
CA LEU A 5 15.98 2.32 19.12
C LEU A 5 17.27 2.91 19.70
N ILE A 6 17.87 3.85 18.99
CA ILE A 6 19.05 4.61 19.43
C ILE A 6 18.58 5.99 19.96
N THR A 7 17.58 5.99 20.82
CA THR A 7 17.06 7.21 21.46
C THR A 7 16.68 6.92 22.91
N ALA A 8 16.92 7.90 23.78
CA ALA A 8 16.48 7.87 25.17
C ALA A 8 15.03 8.40 25.34
N LEU A 9 14.44 8.99 24.29
CA LEU A 9 13.06 9.47 24.27
C LEU A 9 12.09 8.32 23.99
N THR A 10 11.52 7.74 25.04
CA THR A 10 10.50 6.67 24.96
C THR A 10 9.17 7.02 25.64
N GLY A 11 9.03 8.22 26.22
CA GLY A 11 7.83 8.60 26.99
C GLY A 11 6.52 8.45 26.21
N PRO A 12 6.32 9.20 25.11
CA PRO A 12 5.04 9.16 24.37
C PRO A 12 4.73 7.81 23.72
N ILE A 13 5.75 7.03 23.33
CA ILE A 13 5.52 5.70 22.76
C ILE A 13 5.12 4.69 23.85
N ASN A 14 5.70 4.79 25.05
CA ASN A 14 5.30 3.93 26.17
C ASN A 14 3.85 4.20 26.58
N GLU A 15 3.41 5.47 26.58
CA GLU A 15 2.01 5.79 26.83
C GLU A 15 1.08 5.23 25.74
N LEU A 16 1.47 5.37 24.46
CA LEU A 16 0.71 4.79 23.35
C LEU A 16 0.59 3.26 23.51
N GLU A 17 1.70 2.58 23.78
CA GLU A 17 1.74 1.13 23.99
C GLU A 17 0.86 0.72 25.17
N GLN A 18 0.99 1.39 26.32
CA GLN A 18 0.17 1.13 27.50
C GLN A 18 -1.32 1.24 27.18
N ARG A 19 -1.75 2.33 26.53
CA ARG A 19 -3.16 2.53 26.15
C ARG A 19 -3.66 1.46 25.19
N ILE A 20 -2.84 1.01 24.24
CA ILE A 20 -3.18 -0.08 23.33
C ILE A 20 -3.38 -1.38 24.10
N LEU A 21 -2.45 -1.72 25.00
CA LEU A 21 -2.51 -2.96 25.79
C LEU A 21 -3.71 -2.98 26.74
N GLU A 22 -3.99 -1.86 27.43
CA GLU A 22 -5.12 -1.74 28.35
C GLU A 22 -6.49 -1.77 27.63
N SER A 23 -6.53 -1.37 26.36
CA SER A 23 -7.76 -1.24 25.57
C SER A 23 -7.96 -2.34 24.53
N LEU A 24 -7.17 -3.43 24.58
CA LEU A 24 -7.13 -4.44 23.52
C LEU A 24 -8.53 -4.98 23.11
N PRO A 25 -9.43 -5.40 24.02
CA PRO A 25 -10.76 -5.88 23.62
C PRO A 25 -11.62 -4.80 22.94
N ALA A 26 -11.48 -3.55 23.37
CA ALA A 26 -12.20 -2.42 22.79
C ALA A 26 -11.68 -2.09 21.38
N ILE A 27 -10.36 -2.14 21.16
CA ILE A 27 -9.72 -1.96 19.86
C ILE A 27 -10.19 -3.04 18.88
N GLU A 28 -10.13 -4.30 19.29
CA GLU A 28 -10.55 -5.44 18.45
C GLU A 28 -12.03 -5.36 18.08
N ARG A 29 -12.89 -4.95 19.04
CA ARG A 29 -14.31 -4.70 18.75
C ARG A 29 -14.49 -3.54 17.78
N TRP A 30 -13.77 -2.44 17.96
CA TRP A 30 -13.85 -1.28 17.09
C TRP A 30 -13.47 -1.64 15.66
N PHE A 31 -12.34 -2.34 15.43
CA PHE A 31 -11.96 -2.81 14.10
C PHE A 31 -13.03 -3.71 13.46
N ARG A 32 -13.59 -4.68 14.20
CA ARG A 32 -14.66 -5.53 13.66
C ARG A 32 -15.86 -4.72 13.17
N LEU A 33 -16.24 -3.65 13.87
CA LEU A 33 -17.34 -2.77 13.46
C LEU A 33 -16.98 -1.95 12.23
N GLU A 34 -15.78 -1.37 12.18
CA GLU A 34 -15.31 -0.63 11.00
C GLU A 34 -15.27 -1.53 9.74
N TRP A 35 -14.89 -2.80 9.88
CA TRP A 35 -14.90 -3.77 8.78
C TRP A 35 -16.30 -4.26 8.35
N MET A 36 -17.34 -3.98 9.15
CA MET A 36 -18.73 -4.21 8.72
C MET A 36 -19.21 -3.08 7.80
N GLU A 37 -18.72 -1.85 8.00
CA GLU A 37 -19.07 -0.68 7.19
C GLU A 37 -18.13 -0.49 5.98
N HIS A 38 -16.90 -1.02 6.07
CA HIS A 38 -15.86 -0.84 5.07
C HIS A 38 -15.24 -2.16 4.63
N THR A 39 -15.16 -2.37 3.32
CA THR A 39 -14.47 -3.54 2.76
C THR A 39 -12.96 -3.33 2.77
N PRO A 40 -12.17 -4.19 3.45
CA PRO A 40 -10.71 -4.10 3.40
C PRO A 40 -10.20 -4.45 2.00
N PRO A 41 -9.04 -3.93 1.58
CA PRO A 41 -8.41 -4.35 0.34
C PRO A 41 -8.01 -5.84 0.41
N PHE A 42 -7.89 -6.49 -0.75
CA PHE A 42 -7.46 -7.89 -0.82
C PHE A 42 -6.11 -8.13 -0.15
N TYR A 43 -5.18 -7.20 -0.36
CA TYR A 43 -3.90 -7.13 0.32
C TYR A 43 -3.41 -5.69 0.42
N THR A 44 -2.45 -5.43 1.31
CA THR A 44 -1.77 -4.14 1.42
C THR A 44 -0.49 -4.31 2.22
N SER A 45 0.48 -3.43 2.01
CA SER A 45 1.56 -3.19 2.97
C SER A 45 1.50 -1.75 3.48
N VAL A 46 2.00 -1.53 4.70
CA VAL A 46 2.06 -0.21 5.33
C VAL A 46 3.46 -0.03 5.91
N ASP A 47 4.16 1.01 5.46
CA ASP A 47 5.46 1.36 6.02
C ASP A 47 5.23 2.22 7.27
N LEU A 48 5.83 1.82 8.38
CA LEU A 48 5.77 2.56 9.65
C LEU A 48 7.12 3.18 9.97
N ARG A 49 7.11 4.32 10.66
CA ARG A 49 8.30 4.86 11.33
C ARG A 49 8.03 5.01 12.82
N ASN A 50 8.91 4.42 13.62
CA ASN A 50 8.98 4.63 15.06
C ASN A 50 10.09 5.64 15.37
N ALA A 51 9.70 6.82 15.87
CA ALA A 51 10.62 7.89 16.27
C ALA A 51 10.88 7.92 17.79
N GLY A 52 10.36 6.98 18.58
CA GLY A 52 10.40 6.99 20.05
C GLY A 52 9.38 7.94 20.69
N PHE A 53 8.99 9.00 19.99
CA PHE A 53 7.93 9.93 20.40
C PHE A 53 6.68 9.91 19.49
N LYS A 54 6.73 9.13 18.40
CA LYS A 54 5.66 9.01 17.40
C LYS A 54 5.79 7.69 16.65
N LEU A 55 4.67 7.00 16.40
CA LEU A 55 4.60 5.80 15.58
C LEU A 55 3.53 6.00 14.51
N ALA A 56 3.95 6.27 13.28
CA ALA A 56 3.03 6.68 12.23
C ALA A 56 3.30 5.95 10.91
N PRO A 57 2.25 5.68 10.12
CA PRO A 57 2.41 5.22 8.75
C PRO A 57 2.96 6.34 7.87
N VAL A 58 3.85 5.97 6.97
CA VAL A 58 4.51 6.89 6.02
C VAL A 58 4.26 6.51 4.55
N ASP A 59 3.82 5.27 4.31
CA ASP A 59 3.36 4.79 3.00
C ASP A 59 2.29 3.70 3.18
N THR A 60 1.38 3.60 2.23
CA THR A 60 0.40 2.51 2.11
C THR A 60 0.40 2.06 0.66
N ASN A 61 0.81 0.82 0.43
CA ASN A 61 0.91 0.25 -0.90
C ASN A 61 -0.15 -0.85 -1.07
N LEU A 62 -1.08 -0.61 -2.00
CA LEU A 62 -2.12 -1.56 -2.40
C LEU A 62 -1.63 -2.58 -3.44
N PHE A 63 -0.36 -2.51 -3.83
CA PHE A 63 0.34 -3.43 -4.75
C PHE A 63 1.65 -3.90 -4.12
N PRO A 64 1.63 -4.53 -2.93
CA PRO A 64 2.84 -4.91 -2.22
C PRO A 64 3.71 -5.87 -3.05
N GLY A 65 4.99 -5.52 -3.23
CA GLY A 65 5.94 -6.25 -4.08
C GLY A 65 7.04 -6.99 -3.32
N GLY A 66 6.82 -7.30 -2.04
CA GLY A 66 7.83 -7.85 -1.13
C GLY A 66 7.44 -9.14 -0.42
N PHE A 67 6.53 -9.95 -0.97
CA PHE A 67 6.07 -11.19 -0.31
C PHE A 67 7.21 -12.20 -0.11
N ASN A 68 8.25 -12.16 -0.93
CA ASN A 68 9.46 -12.97 -0.76
C ASN A 68 10.22 -12.68 0.55
N ASN A 69 9.96 -11.53 1.18
CA ASN A 69 10.57 -11.17 2.46
C ASN A 69 9.82 -11.78 3.66
N LEU A 70 8.65 -12.38 3.46
CA LEU A 70 7.95 -13.13 4.51
C LEU A 70 8.73 -14.40 4.85
N THR A 71 8.93 -14.64 6.14
CA THR A 71 9.62 -15.85 6.60
C THR A 71 8.76 -17.09 6.33
N PRO A 72 9.37 -18.28 6.19
CA PRO A 72 8.62 -19.52 5.97
C PRO A 72 7.54 -19.79 7.03
N GLU A 73 7.80 -19.40 8.29
CA GLU A 73 6.90 -19.59 9.43
C GLU A 73 5.63 -18.72 9.33
N MET A 74 5.68 -17.63 8.57
CA MET A 74 4.53 -16.76 8.33
C MET A 74 3.61 -17.28 7.22
N LEU A 75 4.05 -18.25 6.42
CA LEU A 75 3.31 -18.72 5.25
C LEU A 75 1.95 -19.37 5.58
N PRO A 76 1.82 -20.23 6.60
CA PRO A 76 0.50 -20.79 6.94
C PRO A 76 -0.54 -19.71 7.23
N LEU A 77 -0.14 -18.64 7.94
CA LEU A 77 -1.01 -17.51 8.25
C LEU A 77 -1.33 -16.69 6.99
N ALA A 78 -0.35 -16.47 6.10
CA ALA A 78 -0.58 -15.78 4.84
C ALA A 78 -1.56 -16.55 3.92
N VAL A 79 -1.45 -17.88 3.87
CA VAL A 79 -2.39 -18.75 3.14
C VAL A 79 -3.79 -18.66 3.72
N GLN A 80 -3.92 -18.77 5.05
CA GLN A 80 -5.22 -18.64 5.72
C GLN A 80 -5.86 -17.27 5.47
N ALA A 81 -5.07 -16.19 5.54
CA ALA A 81 -5.56 -14.84 5.25
C ALA A 81 -6.00 -14.69 3.79
N ALA A 82 -5.26 -15.28 2.84
CA ALA A 82 -5.63 -15.31 1.43
C ALA A 82 -6.96 -16.04 1.22
N MET A 83 -7.14 -17.23 1.83
CA MET A 83 -8.41 -17.98 1.77
C MET A 83 -9.59 -17.14 2.24
N ALA A 84 -9.46 -16.51 3.42
CA ALA A 84 -10.50 -15.65 3.98
C ALA A 84 -10.81 -14.41 3.10
N ALA A 85 -9.80 -13.86 2.41
CA ALA A 85 -9.99 -12.75 1.48
C ALA A 85 -10.72 -13.19 0.21
N ILE A 86 -10.38 -14.37 -0.32
CA ILE A 86 -11.00 -14.96 -1.52
C ILE A 86 -12.46 -15.32 -1.25
N GLU A 87 -12.77 -15.97 -0.13
CA GLU A 87 -14.13 -16.36 0.26
C GLU A 87 -15.09 -15.16 0.33
N LYS A 88 -14.59 -13.99 0.76
CA LYS A 88 -15.38 -12.77 0.84
C LYS A 88 -15.66 -12.12 -0.52
N ILE A 89 -14.80 -12.34 -1.51
CA ILE A 89 -14.87 -11.64 -2.80
C ILE A 89 -15.47 -12.55 -3.87
N CYS A 90 -14.95 -13.76 -3.99
CA CYS A 90 -15.42 -14.76 -4.94
C CYS A 90 -15.24 -16.16 -4.34
N PRO A 91 -16.22 -16.66 -3.57
CA PRO A 91 -16.12 -17.96 -2.90
C PRO A 91 -16.06 -19.14 -3.88
N GLU A 92 -16.57 -18.97 -5.09
CA GLU A 92 -16.52 -19.98 -6.16
C GLU A 92 -15.24 -19.91 -7.01
N ALA A 93 -14.27 -19.07 -6.61
CA ALA A 93 -13.07 -18.83 -7.38
C ALA A 93 -12.22 -20.10 -7.52
N LYS A 94 -12.13 -20.59 -8.75
CA LYS A 94 -11.17 -21.66 -9.13
C LYS A 94 -9.90 -21.08 -9.74
N ASN A 95 -10.05 -20.03 -10.54
CA ASN A 95 -9.00 -19.43 -11.36
C ASN A 95 -8.73 -18.00 -10.90
N LEU A 96 -7.47 -17.67 -10.65
CA LEU A 96 -6.98 -16.31 -10.37
C LEU A 96 -5.96 -15.90 -11.43
N LEU A 97 -6.22 -14.76 -12.08
CA LEU A 97 -5.27 -14.13 -12.99
C LEU A 97 -4.44 -13.11 -12.22
N LEU A 98 -3.14 -13.34 -12.10
CA LEU A 98 -2.22 -12.40 -11.48
C LEU A 98 -1.50 -11.60 -12.57
N ILE A 99 -1.57 -10.27 -12.51
CA ILE A 99 -0.91 -9.36 -13.45
C ILE A 99 0.26 -8.68 -12.74
N PRO A 100 1.52 -9.07 -13.02
CA PRO A 100 2.70 -8.46 -12.41
C PRO A 100 3.12 -7.15 -13.10
N GLU A 101 4.15 -6.50 -12.55
CA GLU A 101 4.83 -5.35 -13.15
C GLU A 101 5.39 -5.66 -14.53
N LYS A 102 5.41 -4.62 -15.38
CA LYS A 102 5.91 -4.74 -16.76
C LYS A 102 7.44 -4.74 -16.79
N HIS A 103 8.04 -5.60 -17.63
CA HIS A 103 9.47 -5.59 -17.98
C HIS A 103 10.46 -5.47 -16.81
N THR A 104 10.27 -6.25 -15.75
CA THR A 104 11.19 -6.22 -14.62
C THR A 104 12.29 -7.27 -14.76
N ARG A 105 13.54 -6.80 -14.85
CA ARG A 105 14.74 -7.64 -14.63
C ARG A 105 15.09 -7.73 -13.14
N ASN A 106 14.27 -7.16 -12.26
CA ASN A 106 14.48 -7.18 -10.83
C ASN A 106 14.16 -8.57 -10.29
N THR A 107 15.21 -9.33 -9.99
CA THR A 107 15.13 -10.70 -9.47
C THR A 107 14.37 -10.78 -8.14
N PHE A 108 14.45 -9.77 -7.28
CA PHE A 108 13.70 -9.72 -6.02
C PHE A 108 12.19 -9.61 -6.27
N TYR A 109 11.79 -8.80 -7.26
CA TYR A 109 10.38 -8.69 -7.62
C TYR A 109 9.85 -10.00 -8.25
N LEU A 110 10.64 -10.67 -9.08
CA LEU A 110 10.27 -11.98 -9.63
C LEU A 110 10.11 -13.02 -8.50
N ALA A 111 11.00 -13.03 -7.51
CA ALA A 111 10.86 -13.87 -6.31
C ALA A 111 9.57 -13.54 -5.53
N ASN A 112 9.18 -12.26 -5.46
CA ASN A 112 7.89 -11.86 -4.91
C ASN A 112 6.71 -12.48 -5.68
N VAL A 113 6.73 -12.46 -7.01
CA VAL A 113 5.68 -13.07 -7.85
C VAL A 113 5.62 -14.58 -7.66
N VAL A 114 6.77 -15.26 -7.58
CA VAL A 114 6.84 -16.69 -7.22
C VAL A 114 6.15 -16.94 -5.88
N ARG A 115 6.48 -16.13 -4.86
CA ARG A 115 5.90 -16.30 -3.52
C ARG A 115 4.40 -16.03 -3.49
N LEU A 116 3.91 -15.03 -4.21
CA LEU A 116 2.48 -14.77 -4.38
C LEU A 116 1.76 -15.96 -5.04
N LYS A 117 2.31 -16.46 -6.15
CA LYS A 117 1.78 -17.65 -6.84
C LYS A 117 1.71 -18.85 -5.90
N GLN A 118 2.75 -19.07 -5.10
CA GLN A 118 2.79 -20.13 -4.09
C GLN A 118 1.68 -19.99 -3.04
N ILE A 119 1.54 -18.80 -2.45
CA ILE A 119 0.52 -18.54 -1.40
C ILE A 119 -0.88 -18.80 -1.93
N PHE A 120 -1.22 -18.25 -3.10
CA PHE A 120 -2.56 -18.42 -3.68
C PHE A 120 -2.82 -19.84 -4.17
N HIS A 121 -1.78 -20.53 -4.66
CA HIS A 121 -1.92 -21.95 -5.00
C HIS A 121 -2.21 -22.81 -3.76
N GLN A 122 -1.51 -22.56 -2.65
CA GLN A 122 -1.78 -23.23 -1.37
C GLN A 122 -3.15 -22.86 -0.78
N ALA A 123 -3.67 -21.68 -1.11
CA ALA A 123 -5.04 -21.27 -0.79
C ALA A 123 -6.12 -21.94 -1.67
N GLY A 124 -5.74 -22.86 -2.57
CA GLY A 124 -6.67 -23.64 -3.40
C GLY A 124 -6.97 -23.03 -4.78
N LEU A 125 -6.25 -21.99 -5.19
CA LEU A 125 -6.47 -21.34 -6.50
C LEU A 125 -5.55 -21.89 -7.60
N ASN A 126 -6.09 -21.96 -8.81
CA ASN A 126 -5.30 -22.10 -10.04
C ASN A 126 -4.84 -20.72 -10.51
N VAL A 127 -3.54 -20.43 -10.35
CA VAL A 127 -2.96 -19.11 -10.60
C VAL A 127 -2.13 -19.11 -11.88
N ARG A 128 -2.49 -18.24 -12.82
CA ARG A 128 -1.71 -17.98 -14.04
C ARG A 128 -1.36 -16.50 -14.16
N LEU A 129 -0.27 -16.22 -14.87
CA LEU A 129 0.28 -14.87 -14.98
C LEU A 129 -0.04 -14.26 -16.34
N GLY A 130 -0.73 -13.12 -16.33
CA GLY A 130 -1.01 -12.33 -17.53
C GLY A 130 -0.10 -11.12 -17.63
N THR A 131 0.42 -10.80 -18.81
CA THR A 131 1.28 -9.64 -19.01
C THR A 131 0.57 -8.49 -19.72
N LEU A 132 0.80 -7.26 -19.24
CA LEU A 132 0.42 -6.01 -19.92
C LEU A 132 1.45 -5.60 -21.00
N ASP A 133 2.51 -6.39 -21.18
CA ASP A 133 3.46 -6.20 -22.25
C ASP A 133 2.92 -6.75 -23.57
N GLU A 134 2.47 -5.85 -24.43
CA GLU A 134 1.95 -6.18 -25.75
C GLU A 134 2.99 -6.81 -26.69
N THR A 135 4.29 -6.75 -26.39
CA THR A 135 5.32 -7.39 -27.23
C THR A 135 5.37 -8.90 -27.05
N ILE A 136 4.90 -9.42 -25.92
CA ILE A 136 4.77 -10.86 -25.65
C ILE A 136 3.50 -11.36 -26.34
N LYS A 137 3.66 -12.16 -27.40
CA LYS A 137 2.55 -12.72 -28.20
C LYS A 137 2.28 -14.21 -27.96
N ALA A 138 3.10 -14.87 -27.15
CA ALA A 138 2.99 -16.28 -26.79
C ALA A 138 3.46 -16.48 -25.34
N PRO A 139 3.06 -17.59 -24.67
CA PRO A 139 3.58 -17.95 -23.36
C PRO A 139 5.11 -17.89 -23.35
N THR A 140 5.66 -17.06 -22.47
CA THR A 140 7.09 -16.77 -22.39
C THR A 140 7.60 -17.13 -21.01
N GLN A 141 8.66 -17.92 -20.97
CA GLN A 141 9.33 -18.32 -19.74
C GLN A 141 10.33 -17.24 -19.32
N ILE A 142 10.35 -16.96 -18.02
CA ILE A 142 11.30 -16.08 -17.35
C ILE A 142 12.02 -16.94 -16.32
N ASP A 143 13.31 -17.15 -16.52
CA ASP A 143 14.14 -17.93 -15.60
C ASP A 143 14.62 -17.05 -14.43
N LEU A 144 14.59 -17.60 -13.23
CA LEU A 144 15.07 -16.95 -12.01
C LEU A 144 16.45 -17.48 -11.62
N PRO A 145 17.26 -16.70 -10.88
CA PRO A 145 18.60 -17.13 -10.45
C PRO A 145 18.62 -18.37 -9.55
N ASP A 146 17.51 -18.71 -8.91
CA ASP A 146 17.37 -19.88 -8.03
C ASP A 146 17.02 -21.17 -8.81
N GLY A 147 16.97 -21.11 -10.15
CA GLY A 147 16.65 -22.23 -11.03
C GLY A 147 15.15 -22.46 -11.22
N THR A 148 14.29 -21.69 -10.56
CA THR A 148 12.85 -21.69 -10.84
C THR A 148 12.53 -20.87 -12.09
N SER A 149 11.32 -21.02 -12.61
CA SER A 149 10.86 -20.21 -13.72
C SER A 149 9.40 -19.78 -13.56
N LEU A 150 9.10 -18.62 -14.14
CA LEU A 150 7.74 -18.09 -14.27
C LEU A 150 7.33 -18.12 -15.73
N THR A 151 6.08 -18.47 -16.00
CA THR A 151 5.50 -18.34 -17.34
C THR A 151 4.52 -17.18 -17.31
N VAL A 152 4.79 -16.17 -18.14
CA VAL A 152 3.87 -15.05 -18.38
C VAL A 152 3.22 -15.21 -19.75
N GLU A 153 1.96 -14.84 -19.84
CA GLU A 153 1.14 -15.11 -21.02
C GLU A 153 0.42 -13.85 -21.51
N PRO A 154 0.22 -13.71 -22.84
CA PRO A 154 -0.52 -12.60 -23.39
C PRO A 154 -1.96 -12.60 -22.87
N LEU A 155 -2.42 -11.44 -22.44
CA LEU A 155 -3.82 -11.23 -22.05
C LEU A 155 -4.75 -11.38 -23.26
N VAL A 156 -5.86 -12.09 -23.06
CA VAL A 156 -6.91 -12.29 -24.07
C VAL A 156 -8.20 -11.69 -23.55
N ARG A 157 -8.77 -10.75 -24.31
CA ARG A 157 -10.05 -10.12 -23.97
C ARG A 157 -11.15 -10.65 -24.89
N THR A 158 -12.16 -11.29 -24.32
CA THR A 158 -13.26 -11.92 -25.06
C THR A 158 -14.59 -11.53 -24.42
N ARG A 159 -15.50 -10.94 -25.19
CA ARG A 159 -16.86 -10.57 -24.74
C ARG A 159 -16.90 -9.79 -23.42
N GLY A 160 -15.97 -8.84 -23.23
CA GLY A 160 -15.91 -8.00 -22.03
C GLY A 160 -15.20 -8.63 -20.82
N ARG A 161 -14.79 -9.90 -20.91
CA ARG A 161 -13.99 -10.60 -19.90
C ARG A 161 -12.51 -10.64 -20.30
N LEU A 162 -11.63 -10.65 -19.31
CA LEU A 162 -10.18 -10.72 -19.47
C LEU A 162 -9.65 -12.03 -18.90
N GLY A 163 -8.90 -12.78 -19.70
CA GLY A 163 -8.32 -14.06 -19.31
C GLY A 163 -7.04 -14.34 -20.09
N LEU A 164 -6.69 -15.62 -20.16
CA LEU A 164 -5.60 -16.14 -20.98
C LEU A 164 -6.17 -17.20 -21.94
N LYS A 165 -5.31 -17.79 -22.76
CA LYS A 165 -5.70 -18.93 -23.59
C LYS A 165 -6.22 -20.08 -22.70
N ASP A 166 -7.46 -20.48 -22.96
CA ASP A 166 -8.19 -21.54 -22.25
C ASP A 166 -8.25 -21.31 -20.73
N PHE A 167 -8.29 -20.05 -20.29
CA PHE A 167 -8.34 -19.67 -18.89
C PHE A 167 -9.21 -18.44 -18.66
N ASP A 168 -10.37 -18.66 -18.05
CA ASP A 168 -11.30 -17.62 -17.64
C ASP A 168 -11.27 -17.47 -16.11
N PRO A 169 -10.70 -16.38 -15.57
CA PRO A 169 -10.67 -16.10 -14.15
C PRO A 169 -11.96 -15.38 -13.71
N CYS A 170 -12.35 -15.61 -12.46
CA CYS A 170 -13.37 -14.78 -11.80
C CYS A 170 -12.74 -13.54 -11.13
N THR A 171 -11.47 -13.65 -10.73
CA THR A 171 -10.71 -12.64 -10.02
C THR A 171 -9.40 -12.35 -10.74
N ILE A 172 -9.13 -11.07 -10.93
CA ILE A 172 -7.92 -10.53 -11.51
C ILE A 172 -7.23 -9.71 -10.43
N LEU A 173 -6.05 -10.18 -10.01
CA LEU A 173 -5.24 -9.51 -9.02
C LEU A 173 -4.10 -8.75 -9.71
N LEU A 174 -4.06 -7.45 -9.48
CA LEU A 174 -2.99 -6.58 -9.95
C LEU A 174 -1.88 -6.57 -8.90
N ASN A 175 -0.68 -7.05 -9.25
CA ASN A 175 0.56 -6.72 -8.55
C ASN A 175 1.39 -5.71 -9.36
N ASN A 176 0.68 -4.90 -10.15
CA ASN A 176 1.18 -3.81 -10.97
C ASN A 176 0.47 -2.53 -10.53
N ASP A 177 1.22 -1.50 -10.17
CA ASP A 177 0.68 -0.28 -9.56
C ASP A 177 -0.02 0.68 -10.54
N LEU A 178 0.06 0.38 -11.84
CA LEU A 178 -0.48 1.16 -12.95
C LEU A 178 0.05 2.61 -12.98
N SER A 179 1.28 2.81 -12.51
CA SER A 179 1.99 4.10 -12.52
C SER A 179 2.16 4.71 -13.91
N ALA A 180 2.27 3.88 -14.94
CA ALA A 180 2.36 4.31 -16.34
C ALA A 180 1.01 4.72 -16.96
N GLY A 181 -0.08 4.66 -16.21
CA GLY A 181 -1.45 4.93 -16.68
C GLY A 181 -2.32 3.68 -16.65
N LEU A 182 -3.62 3.88 -16.88
CA LEU A 182 -4.60 2.79 -16.89
C LEU A 182 -4.63 2.12 -18.28
N PRO A 183 -4.30 0.81 -18.38
CA PRO A 183 -4.41 0.08 -19.63
C PRO A 183 -5.87 -0.14 -20.02
N LYS A 184 -6.23 0.19 -21.27
CA LYS A 184 -7.59 0.00 -21.81
C LYS A 184 -8.12 -1.42 -21.67
N VAL A 185 -7.23 -2.41 -21.68
CA VAL A 185 -7.61 -3.84 -21.51
C VAL A 185 -8.26 -4.11 -20.15
N LEU A 186 -7.97 -3.30 -19.12
CA LEU A 186 -8.51 -3.43 -17.77
C LEU A 186 -9.80 -2.62 -17.54
N GLU A 187 -10.17 -1.72 -18.46
CA GLU A 187 -11.38 -0.90 -18.33
C GLU A 187 -12.64 -1.72 -18.62
N ASN A 188 -13.77 -1.38 -17.99
CA ASN A 188 -15.09 -1.97 -18.27
C ASN A 188 -15.15 -3.50 -18.08
N LEU A 189 -14.48 -4.01 -17.04
CA LEU A 189 -14.61 -5.39 -16.58
C LEU A 189 -15.72 -5.45 -15.52
N HIS A 190 -16.94 -5.80 -15.94
CA HIS A 190 -18.12 -5.81 -15.07
C HIS A 190 -18.43 -7.18 -14.47
N GLU A 191 -17.91 -8.26 -15.06
CA GLU A 191 -18.21 -9.64 -14.67
C GLU A 191 -17.05 -10.32 -13.92
N GLN A 192 -15.99 -9.58 -13.63
CA GLN A 192 -14.78 -10.07 -12.97
C GLN A 192 -14.34 -9.07 -11.91
N TYR A 193 -13.83 -9.58 -10.80
CA TYR A 193 -13.28 -8.74 -9.74
C TYR A 193 -11.87 -8.31 -10.10
N LEU A 194 -11.66 -7.02 -10.33
CA LEU A 194 -10.33 -6.44 -10.49
C LEU A 194 -9.86 -5.85 -9.17
N LEU A 195 -8.79 -6.41 -8.61
CA LEU A 195 -8.31 -6.12 -7.26
C LEU A 195 -6.86 -5.63 -7.27
N PRO A 196 -6.53 -4.55 -6.55
CA PRO A 196 -7.46 -3.51 -6.09
C PRO A 196 -8.18 -2.84 -7.29
N PRO A 197 -9.30 -2.14 -7.06
CA PRO A 197 -10.04 -1.48 -8.13
C PRO A 197 -9.22 -0.35 -8.79
N LEU A 198 -9.44 -0.06 -10.07
CA LEU A 198 -8.61 0.89 -10.85
C LEU A 198 -8.52 2.29 -10.26
N HIS A 199 -9.56 2.77 -9.56
CA HIS A 199 -9.53 4.08 -8.91
C HIS A 199 -8.53 4.15 -7.73
N ALA A 200 -8.08 3.00 -7.24
CA ALA A 200 -7.01 2.89 -6.25
C ALA A 200 -5.60 2.88 -6.90
N GLY A 201 -5.52 2.75 -8.23
CA GLY A 201 -4.28 2.80 -9.00
C GLY A 201 -3.55 4.14 -8.91
N TRP A 202 -2.24 4.12 -9.14
CA TRP A 202 -1.38 5.30 -8.95
C TRP A 202 -1.71 6.47 -9.88
N ALA A 203 -2.25 6.16 -11.07
CA ALA A 203 -2.65 7.16 -12.06
C ALA A 203 -3.81 8.07 -11.61
N VAL A 204 -4.68 7.60 -10.72
CA VAL A 204 -5.94 8.30 -10.37
C VAL A 204 -5.92 8.82 -8.94
N ARG A 205 -5.31 8.08 -8.02
CA ARG A 205 -5.41 8.41 -6.60
C ARG A 205 -4.66 9.70 -6.26
N ARG A 206 -5.13 10.37 -5.20
CA ARG A 206 -4.54 11.61 -4.68
C ARG A 206 -4.07 11.38 -3.26
N LYS A 207 -2.81 11.73 -2.97
CA LYS A 207 -2.20 11.56 -1.63
C LYS A 207 -2.95 12.39 -0.59
N THR A 208 -3.40 13.59 -0.97
CA THR A 208 -4.20 14.47 -0.12
C THR A 208 -5.49 13.80 0.38
N LYS A 209 -6.22 13.09 -0.50
CA LYS A 209 -7.42 12.32 -0.11
C LYS A 209 -7.06 11.17 0.84
N HIS A 210 -5.96 10.47 0.59
CA HIS A 210 -5.48 9.41 1.47
C HIS A 210 -5.14 9.95 2.87
N PHE A 211 -4.36 11.04 2.97
CA PHE A 211 -4.01 11.63 4.26
C PHE A 211 -5.23 12.17 5.01
N GLN A 212 -6.20 12.75 4.29
CA GLN A 212 -7.46 13.18 4.89
C GLN A 212 -8.26 12.00 5.45
N ALA A 213 -8.39 10.90 4.69
CA ALA A 213 -9.08 9.70 5.15
C ALA A 213 -8.38 9.10 6.38
N TYR A 214 -7.05 9.03 6.38
CA TYR A 214 -6.28 8.54 7.52
C TYR A 214 -6.41 9.44 8.75
N GLU A 215 -6.43 10.77 8.57
CA GLU A 215 -6.63 11.72 9.66
C GLU A 215 -7.96 11.49 10.38
N GLU A 216 -9.04 11.23 9.65
CA GLU A 216 -10.35 10.96 10.24
C GLU A 216 -10.37 9.63 11.01
N VAL A 217 -9.74 8.58 10.47
CA VAL A 217 -9.57 7.29 11.17
C VAL A 217 -8.72 7.47 12.43
N ALA A 218 -7.60 8.19 12.35
CA ALA A 218 -6.70 8.43 13.47
C ALA A 218 -7.38 9.24 14.58
N LYS A 219 -8.21 10.24 14.25
CA LYS A 219 -9.00 11.02 15.23
C LYS A 219 -10.03 10.14 15.95
N LYS A 220 -10.79 9.32 15.20
CA LYS A 220 -11.79 8.40 15.80
C LYS A 220 -11.10 7.39 16.74
N PHE A 221 -10.00 6.79 16.28
CA PHE A 221 -9.25 5.82 17.06
C PHE A 221 -8.59 6.46 18.30
N ALA A 222 -8.00 7.64 18.16
CA ALA A 222 -7.42 8.36 19.28
C ALA A 222 -8.46 8.77 20.33
N LYS A 223 -9.67 9.14 19.89
CA LYS A 223 -10.80 9.41 20.79
C LYS A 223 -11.21 8.17 21.58
N LEU A 224 -11.23 6.99 20.96
CA LEU A 224 -11.52 5.72 21.64
C LEU A 224 -10.52 5.44 22.77
N LEU A 225 -9.23 5.74 22.54
CA LEU A 225 -8.15 5.47 23.50
C LEU A 225 -7.84 6.64 24.46
N GLY A 226 -8.50 7.78 24.29
CA GLY A 226 -8.23 8.99 25.06
C GLY A 226 -6.80 9.51 24.89
N MET A 227 -6.22 9.38 23.69
CA MET A 227 -4.85 9.80 23.38
C MET A 227 -4.81 10.94 22.36
N ASP A 228 -3.64 11.59 22.22
CA ASP A 228 -3.42 12.57 21.16
C ASP A 228 -3.30 11.87 19.79
N PRO A 229 -4.16 12.18 18.79
CA PRO A 229 -4.02 11.61 17.44
C PRO A 229 -2.68 11.94 16.77
N TRP A 230 -1.98 12.98 17.21
CA TRP A 230 -0.65 13.30 16.69
C TRP A 230 0.37 12.16 16.91
N LEU A 231 0.20 11.31 17.92
CA LEU A 231 1.11 10.18 18.16
C LEU A 231 1.12 9.15 17.03
N ILE A 232 0.03 9.09 16.25
CA ILE A 232 -0.15 8.15 15.14
C ILE A 232 -0.34 8.81 13.78
N ASN A 233 -0.65 10.11 13.72
CA ASN A 233 -0.94 10.82 12.48
C ASN A 233 0.07 11.93 12.16
N PRO A 234 0.85 11.83 11.07
CA PRO A 234 1.66 12.94 10.58
C PRO A 234 0.76 14.10 10.13
N MET A 235 1.12 15.33 10.51
CA MET A 235 0.43 16.51 10.00
C MET A 235 0.78 16.70 8.52
N PHE A 236 -0.21 17.09 7.71
CA PHE A 236 0.01 17.43 6.30
C PHE A 236 -0.68 18.74 5.94
N ALA A 237 -0.26 19.33 4.83
CA ALA A 237 -0.88 20.48 4.20
C ALA A 237 -0.86 20.30 2.69
N ARG A 238 -1.79 20.96 1.98
CA ARG A 238 -1.85 20.98 0.53
C ARG A 238 -1.61 22.40 0.04
N CYS A 239 -0.69 22.56 -0.90
CA CYS A 239 -0.60 23.76 -1.74
C CYS A 239 -1.28 23.51 -3.09
N GLY A 240 -1.60 24.59 -3.82
CA GLY A 240 -2.10 24.52 -5.19
C GLY A 240 -1.05 23.97 -6.17
N GLU A 241 -1.24 24.27 -7.45
CA GLU A 241 -0.26 23.91 -8.47
C GLU A 241 1.04 24.69 -8.25
N VAL A 242 2.16 24.00 -8.39
CA VAL A 242 3.52 24.56 -8.26
C VAL A 242 4.30 24.12 -9.50
N ASN A 243 4.87 25.08 -10.21
CA ASN A 243 5.77 24.80 -11.32
C ASN A 243 7.20 25.23 -10.93
N PHE A 244 8.06 24.23 -10.71
CA PHE A 244 9.44 24.47 -10.32
C PHE A 244 10.31 25.04 -11.46
N ASN A 245 9.87 24.97 -12.72
CA ASN A 245 10.63 25.48 -13.86
C ASN A 245 10.51 27.01 -14.01
N ASP A 246 9.32 27.57 -13.76
CA ASP A 246 9.06 29.01 -13.88
C ASP A 246 8.89 29.71 -12.52
N GLY A 247 8.92 28.96 -11.42
CA GLY A 247 8.82 29.47 -10.05
C GLY A 247 7.40 29.82 -9.60
N SER A 248 6.38 29.61 -10.43
CA SER A 248 4.99 29.85 -10.04
C SER A 248 4.53 28.90 -8.93
N GLY A 249 3.78 29.44 -7.98
CA GLY A 249 3.31 28.69 -6.80
C GLY A 249 4.35 28.55 -5.67
N ALA A 250 5.57 29.08 -5.83
CA ALA A 250 6.63 29.00 -4.81
C ALA A 250 6.23 29.68 -3.47
N GLU A 251 5.58 30.84 -3.52
CA GLU A 251 5.08 31.52 -2.31
C GLU A 251 4.05 30.67 -1.55
N CYS A 252 3.11 30.05 -2.28
CA CYS A 252 2.12 29.16 -1.69
C CYS A 252 2.78 27.97 -0.99
N LEU A 253 3.81 27.37 -1.62
CA LEU A 253 4.58 26.29 -1.03
C LEU A 253 5.31 26.75 0.24
N ALA A 254 5.99 27.91 0.18
CA ALA A 254 6.74 28.46 1.30
C ALA A 254 5.84 28.77 2.51
N SER A 255 4.72 29.46 2.30
CA SER A 255 3.79 29.81 3.39
C SER A 255 3.16 28.56 4.04
N ASN A 256 2.77 27.56 3.24
CA ASN A 256 2.24 26.30 3.78
C ASN A 256 3.32 25.50 4.53
N ALA A 257 4.54 25.47 4.01
CA ALA A 257 5.68 24.82 4.64
C ALA A 257 5.99 25.45 6.01
N GLU A 258 6.06 26.78 6.09
CA GLU A 258 6.31 27.52 7.32
C GLU A 258 5.20 27.31 8.35
N ALA A 259 3.94 27.39 7.93
CA ALA A 259 2.80 27.14 8.81
C ALA A 259 2.81 25.71 9.37
N LEU A 260 3.13 24.71 8.55
CA LEU A 260 3.22 23.32 8.97
C LEU A 260 4.39 23.09 9.93
N LEU A 261 5.58 23.62 9.62
CA LEU A 261 6.74 23.59 10.51
C LEU A 261 6.42 24.25 11.86
N GLY A 262 5.70 25.38 11.86
CA GLY A 262 5.23 26.03 13.07
C GLY A 262 4.35 25.15 13.94
N LYS A 263 3.43 24.38 13.34
CA LYS A 263 2.59 23.40 14.07
C LYS A 263 3.42 22.25 14.64
N ILE A 264 4.37 21.71 13.87
CA ILE A 264 5.26 20.64 14.32
C ILE A 264 6.14 21.12 15.49
N ARG A 265 6.71 22.33 15.42
CA ARG A 265 7.50 22.93 16.52
C ARG A 265 6.72 23.01 17.83
N ARG A 266 5.41 23.34 17.77
CA ARG A 266 4.57 23.37 18.98
C ARG A 266 4.42 21.99 19.60
N LYS A 267 4.18 20.95 18.79
CA LYS A 267 4.11 19.57 19.28
C LYS A 267 5.44 19.07 19.82
N TYR A 268 6.54 19.44 19.17
CA TYR A 268 7.87 19.11 19.66
C TYR A 268 8.14 19.74 21.03
N LYS A 269 7.77 21.01 21.21
CA LYS A 269 7.85 21.69 22.51
C LYS A 269 6.95 21.04 23.58
N GLU A 270 5.72 20.66 23.21
CA GLU A 270 4.76 19.99 24.11
C GLU A 270 5.32 18.67 24.66
N TYR A 271 6.00 17.88 23.82
CA TYR A 271 6.59 16.59 24.19
C TYR A 271 8.08 16.65 24.57
N GLY A 272 8.68 17.85 24.66
CA GLY A 272 10.10 18.01 25.02
C GLY A 272 11.10 17.50 23.99
N ILE A 273 10.68 17.34 22.73
CA ILE A 273 11.47 16.82 21.59
C ILE A 273 12.49 17.87 21.15
N GLN A 274 13.78 17.49 21.08
CA GLN A 274 14.89 18.40 20.78
C GLN A 274 15.34 18.32 19.31
N GLU A 275 14.83 17.34 18.58
CA GLU A 275 15.10 17.12 17.17
C GLU A 275 14.59 18.28 16.32
N LYS A 276 15.31 18.57 15.23
CA LYS A 276 14.87 19.60 14.28
C LYS A 276 13.65 19.09 13.51
N PRO A 277 12.53 19.83 13.47
CA PRO A 277 11.39 19.46 12.65
C PRO A 277 11.78 19.52 11.17
N PHE A 278 11.11 18.71 10.37
CA PHE A 278 11.24 18.72 8.93
C PHE A 278 9.88 18.40 8.31
N ILE A 279 9.73 18.76 7.05
CA ILE A 279 8.57 18.41 6.23
C ILE A 279 9.05 17.71 4.96
N ILE A 280 8.17 16.89 4.38
CA ILE A 280 8.41 16.23 3.10
C ILE A 280 7.44 16.83 2.09
N VAL A 281 7.96 17.48 1.06
CA VAL A 281 7.15 17.95 -0.07
C VAL A 281 7.03 16.81 -1.07
N LYS A 282 5.79 16.51 -1.48
CA LYS A 282 5.46 15.43 -2.41
C LYS A 282 4.46 15.93 -3.45
N ALA A 283 4.64 15.56 -4.71
CA ALA A 283 3.60 15.73 -5.71
C ALA A 283 2.36 14.89 -5.34
N ASP A 284 1.17 15.51 -5.40
CA ASP A 284 -0.11 14.90 -4.98
C ASP A 284 -0.54 13.74 -5.89
N ALA A 285 -0.24 13.83 -7.19
CA ALA A 285 -0.46 12.79 -8.20
C ALA A 285 0.84 12.33 -8.86
N GLY A 286 1.83 11.99 -8.03
CA GLY A 286 3.12 11.45 -8.50
C GLY A 286 3.33 10.01 -8.04
N THR A 287 4.04 9.24 -8.86
CA THR A 287 4.52 7.87 -8.60
C THR A 287 5.53 7.82 -7.46
N TYR A 288 5.92 6.62 -7.02
CA TYR A 288 6.91 6.47 -5.96
C TYR A 288 8.25 7.13 -6.35
N GLY A 289 8.82 7.92 -5.43
CA GLY A 289 10.20 8.42 -5.54
C GLY A 289 10.46 9.68 -6.39
N MET A 290 9.57 10.09 -7.30
CA MET A 290 9.81 11.29 -8.12
C MET A 290 9.32 12.58 -7.44
N GLY A 291 10.21 13.57 -7.32
CA GLY A 291 9.89 14.91 -6.82
C GLY A 291 9.65 15.00 -5.32
N ILE A 292 10.33 14.16 -4.52
CA ILE A 292 10.29 14.25 -3.05
C ILE A 292 11.46 15.11 -2.56
N MET A 293 11.17 16.16 -1.80
CA MET A 293 12.20 16.97 -1.13
C MET A 293 11.93 17.07 0.37
N THR A 294 13.01 17.21 1.13
CA THR A 294 12.94 17.46 2.58
C THR A 294 13.28 18.92 2.84
N VAL A 295 12.42 19.62 3.57
CA VAL A 295 12.62 21.03 3.98
C VAL A 295 12.66 21.09 5.51
N ARG A 296 13.48 21.99 6.06
CA ARG A 296 13.73 22.16 7.50
C ARG A 296 13.56 23.62 7.90
#